data_AF-A0A0F7XWV6-F1
#
_entry.id   AF-A0A0F7XWV6-F1
#
_cell.length_a   1.000
_cell.length_b   1.000
_cell.length_c   1.000
_cell.angle_alpha   90.00
_cell.angle_beta   90.00
_cell.angle_gamma   90.00
#
_symmetry.space_group_name_H-M   'P 1'
#
loop_
_entity.id
_entity.type
_entity.pdbx_description
1 polymer ?
#
loop_
_entity_poly.entity_id
_entity_poly.type
_entity_poly.pdbx_seq_one_letter_code
_entity_poly.pdbx_strand_id
1 'polypeptide(L)'
;MTGSARGRPRTADTGRIAWLPTLLKGRPRLRRELCWQQRQAQAPELWLVIVDASASTRRNQALTQAKGLLAGLFDEAYRQRARLALLTASGDKPQWQRHGLKASAALQPWLQALGAGGGTPLPAALEEARHWLLARSKRLPLETQRCLVLTDGRLQQEAQLQPLPCSTLLVDMEMAAVRVGRAQQLAEQLHAEYRHIEQFSVVN
;
A
#
# COMPACT_ATOMS: atom_id res chain seq x y z
N MET A 1 -32.46 -14.48 11.58
CA MET A 1 -31.17 -15.19 11.40
C MET A 1 -31.25 -16.00 10.11
N THR A 2 -30.86 -15.42 8.98
CA THR A 2 -30.91 -16.07 7.66
C THR A 2 -29.48 -16.15 7.14
N GLY A 3 -28.91 -17.36 7.17
CA GLY A 3 -27.55 -17.64 6.74
C GLY A 3 -27.42 -17.47 5.23
N SER A 4 -26.52 -16.57 4.82
CA SER A 4 -26.19 -16.32 3.42
C SER A 4 -25.60 -17.57 2.77
N ALA A 5 -26.12 -17.90 1.58
CA ALA A 5 -25.72 -19.04 0.78
C ALA A 5 -24.27 -18.89 0.33
N ARG A 6 -23.38 -19.75 0.85
CA ARG A 6 -22.01 -19.91 0.34
C ARG A 6 -22.07 -20.39 -1.11
N GLY A 7 -21.61 -19.54 -2.02
CA GLY A 7 -21.54 -19.84 -3.45
C GLY A 7 -20.85 -21.18 -3.73
N ARG A 8 -21.48 -21.99 -4.57
CA ARG A 8 -20.95 -23.28 -5.02
C ARG A 8 -19.56 -23.08 -5.65
N PRO A 9 -18.54 -23.84 -5.23
CA PRO A 9 -17.26 -23.82 -5.93
C PRO A 9 -17.46 -24.35 -7.36
N ARG A 10 -17.17 -23.52 -8.36
CA ARG A 10 -17.09 -23.96 -9.76
C ARG A 10 -15.98 -25.02 -9.84
N THR A 11 -16.35 -26.24 -10.20
CA THR A 11 -15.41 -27.31 -10.52
C THR A 11 -14.64 -26.92 -11.78
N ALA A 12 -13.41 -26.44 -11.61
CA ALA A 12 -12.49 -26.31 -12.72
C ALA A 12 -12.13 -27.73 -13.17
N ASP A 13 -12.56 -28.16 -14.36
CA ASP A 13 -12.34 -29.53 -14.87
C ASP A 13 -10.99 -29.67 -15.61
N THR A 14 -10.19 -28.60 -15.58
CA THR A 14 -8.89 -28.47 -16.23
C THR A 14 -7.94 -27.60 -15.39
N GLY A 15 -6.73 -28.08 -15.10
CA GLY A 15 -5.76 -27.36 -14.27
C GLY A 15 -4.64 -28.24 -13.69
N ARG A 16 -3.88 -27.71 -12.71
CA ARG A 16 -2.97 -28.55 -11.91
C ARG A 16 -3.78 -29.37 -10.91
N ILE A 17 -3.48 -30.66 -10.78
CA ILE A 17 -4.13 -31.55 -9.81
C ILE A 17 -3.65 -31.17 -8.40
N ALA A 18 -4.60 -30.98 -7.48
CA ALA A 18 -4.33 -30.85 -6.06
C ALA A 18 -4.17 -32.25 -5.45
N TRP A 19 -2.96 -32.82 -5.55
CA TRP A 19 -2.68 -34.21 -5.15
C TRP A 19 -3.01 -34.51 -3.68
N LEU A 20 -2.68 -33.63 -2.74
CA LEU A 20 -2.95 -33.86 -1.31
C LEU A 20 -4.46 -34.01 -1.02
N PRO A 21 -5.34 -33.05 -1.39
CA PRO A 21 -6.80 -33.23 -1.27
C PRO A 21 -7.36 -34.41 -2.07
N THR A 22 -6.73 -34.75 -3.20
CA THR A 22 -7.14 -35.89 -4.04
C THR A 22 -6.88 -37.21 -3.32
N LEU A 23 -5.67 -37.39 -2.77
CA LEU A 23 -5.27 -38.61 -2.07
C LEU A 23 -5.94 -38.75 -0.70
N LEU A 24 -6.27 -37.64 -0.04
CA LEU A 24 -7.07 -37.66 1.20
C LEU A 24 -8.50 -38.18 0.98
N LYS A 25 -9.02 -38.15 -0.26
CA LYS A 25 -10.28 -38.80 -0.65
C LYS A 25 -10.12 -40.28 -1.01
N GLY A 26 -8.90 -40.81 -0.94
CA GLY A 26 -8.54 -42.17 -1.34
C GLY A 26 -7.77 -42.22 -2.66
N ARG A 27 -7.62 -43.43 -3.21
CA ARG A 27 -6.93 -43.65 -4.49
C ARG A 27 -7.88 -43.33 -5.65
N PRO A 28 -7.67 -42.25 -6.41
CA PRO A 28 -8.54 -41.90 -7.53
C PRO A 28 -8.44 -42.96 -8.63
N ARG A 29 -9.59 -43.43 -9.13
CA ARG A 29 -9.72 -44.33 -10.29
C ARG A 29 -10.26 -43.61 -11.51
N LEU A 30 -10.99 -42.52 -11.31
CA LEU A 30 -11.65 -41.77 -12.37
C LEU A 30 -11.20 -40.29 -12.35
N ARG A 31 -11.11 -39.66 -13.53
CA ARG A 31 -10.67 -38.25 -13.65
C ARG A 31 -11.54 -37.27 -12.85
N ARG A 32 -12.84 -37.55 -12.71
CA ARG A 32 -13.78 -36.77 -11.89
C ARG A 32 -13.51 -36.80 -10.39
N GLU A 33 -12.72 -37.76 -9.92
CA GLU A 33 -12.32 -37.88 -8.51
C GLU A 33 -11.10 -37.01 -8.18
N LEU A 34 -10.44 -36.45 -9.20
CA LEU A 34 -9.33 -35.53 -9.03
C LEU A 34 -9.84 -34.20 -8.46
N CYS A 35 -9.21 -33.73 -7.39
CA CYS A 35 -9.35 -32.35 -6.96
C CYS A 35 -8.44 -31.47 -7.81
N TRP A 36 -8.97 -30.40 -8.37
CA TRP A 36 -8.17 -29.45 -9.14
C TRP A 36 -7.76 -28.27 -8.25
N GLN A 37 -6.52 -27.81 -8.37
CA GLN A 37 -6.11 -26.56 -7.75
C GLN A 37 -6.95 -25.43 -8.34
N GLN A 38 -7.75 -24.77 -7.51
CA GLN A 38 -8.41 -23.54 -7.92
C GLN A 38 -7.34 -22.47 -8.19
N ARG A 39 -7.17 -22.10 -9.46
CA ARG A 39 -6.39 -20.92 -9.88
C ARG A 39 -7.20 -19.66 -9.56
N GLN A 40 -7.30 -19.33 -8.28
CA GLN A 40 -7.85 -18.06 -7.81
C GLN A 40 -7.13 -17.56 -6.56
N ALA A 41 -5.83 -17.84 -6.45
CA ALA A 41 -5.00 -16.95 -5.64
C ALA A 41 -4.86 -15.67 -6.47
N GLN A 42 -5.50 -14.58 -6.04
CA GLN A 42 -5.12 -13.24 -6.51
C GLN A 42 -3.59 -13.12 -6.43
N ALA A 43 -3.00 -12.45 -7.42
CA ALA A 43 -1.59 -12.11 -7.37
C ALA A 43 -1.30 -11.47 -6.00
N PRO A 44 -0.26 -11.90 -5.28
CA PRO A 44 0.06 -11.29 -4.01
C PRO A 44 0.23 -9.80 -4.22
N GLU A 45 -0.42 -8.99 -3.39
CA GLU A 45 -0.32 -7.54 -3.47
C GLU A 45 0.63 -7.02 -2.38
N LEU A 46 1.35 -5.95 -2.72
CA LEU A 46 2.14 -5.15 -1.81
C LEU A 46 1.73 -3.70 -1.93
N TRP A 47 1.36 -3.11 -0.80
CA TRP A 47 1.09 -1.69 -0.69
C TRP A 47 2.23 -1.03 0.09
N LEU A 48 2.96 -0.15 -0.59
CA LEU A 48 3.96 0.71 0.01
C LEU A 48 3.30 2.05 0.37
N VAL A 49 3.48 2.50 1.61
CA VAL A 49 3.07 3.83 2.03
C VAL A 49 4.30 4.64 2.41
N ILE A 50 4.49 5.78 1.76
CA ILE A 50 5.56 6.74 2.06
C ILE A 50 4.91 7.95 2.70
N VAL A 51 5.33 8.33 3.90
CA VAL A 51 4.79 9.51 4.61
C VAL A 51 5.90 10.50 4.88
N ASP A 52 5.72 11.73 4.41
CA ASP A 52 6.48 12.90 4.84
C ASP A 52 6.00 13.32 6.23
N ALA A 53 6.82 13.04 7.24
CA ALA A 53 6.49 13.31 8.63
C ALA A 53 7.05 14.66 9.09
N SER A 54 7.11 15.68 8.23
CA SER A 54 7.61 16.98 8.65
C SER A 54 6.71 17.60 9.76
N ALA A 55 7.30 17.93 10.91
CA ALA A 55 6.64 18.62 12.02
C ALA A 55 6.39 20.11 11.69
N SER A 56 5.13 20.55 11.70
CA SER A 56 4.79 21.96 11.88
C SER A 56 3.38 22.08 12.45
N THR A 57 3.24 23.04 13.35
CA THR A 57 2.07 23.32 14.18
C THR A 57 0.78 23.67 13.41
N ARG A 58 0.88 24.06 12.13
CA ARG A 58 -0.29 24.39 11.28
C ARG A 58 -0.99 23.14 10.70
N ARG A 59 -0.48 21.93 10.99
CA ARG A 59 -0.82 20.66 10.31
C ARG A 59 -1.74 19.72 11.11
N ASN A 60 -2.25 20.07 12.28
CA ASN A 60 -3.05 19.13 13.09
C ASN A 60 -4.29 18.58 12.36
N GLN A 61 -4.98 19.41 11.56
CA GLN A 61 -6.14 18.97 10.80
C GLN A 61 -5.74 18.06 9.62
N ALA A 62 -4.73 18.45 8.85
CA ALA A 62 -4.19 17.64 7.74
C ALA A 62 -3.67 16.28 8.23
N LEU A 63 -2.96 16.27 9.36
CA LEU A 63 -2.46 15.06 9.98
C LEU A 63 -3.59 14.16 10.49
N THR A 64 -4.65 14.74 11.06
CA THR A 64 -5.83 13.98 11.50
C THR A 64 -6.52 13.31 10.32
N GLN A 65 -6.72 14.02 9.21
CA GLN A 65 -7.28 13.45 7.98
C GLN A 65 -6.36 12.35 7.41
N ALA A 66 -5.05 12.57 7.40
CA ALA A 66 -4.10 11.57 6.91
C ALA A 66 -4.11 10.31 7.77
N LYS A 67 -4.20 10.44 9.09
CA LYS A 67 -4.35 9.30 10.00
C LYS A 67 -5.64 8.52 9.71
N GLY A 68 -6.76 9.22 9.46
CA GLY A 68 -8.03 8.60 9.07
C GLY A 68 -7.95 7.84 7.74
N LEU A 69 -7.36 8.46 6.72
CA LEU A 69 -7.12 7.85 5.41
C LEU A 69 -6.23 6.59 5.54
N LEU A 70 -5.14 6.68 6.28
CA LEU A 70 -4.22 5.57 6.50
C LEU A 70 -4.85 4.42 7.29
N ALA A 71 -5.69 4.72 8.29
CA ALA A 71 -6.43 3.70 9.02
C ALA A 71 -7.37 2.92 8.07
N GLY A 72 -8.15 3.62 7.26
CA GLY A 72 -9.02 2.99 6.25
C GLY A 72 -8.24 2.18 5.22
N LEU A 73 -7.09 2.70 4.76
CA LEU A 73 -6.18 1.99 3.86
C LEU A 73 -5.66 0.70 4.48
N PHE A 74 -5.23 0.72 5.75
CA PHE A 74 -4.69 -0.47 6.42
C PHE A 74 -5.75 -1.55 6.63
N ASP A 75 -6.99 -1.14 6.92
CA ASP A 75 -8.11 -2.06 7.01
C ASP A 75 -8.47 -2.68 5.67
N GLU A 76 -8.43 -1.90 4.58
CA GLU A 76 -8.62 -2.43 3.23
C GLU A 76 -7.49 -3.38 2.83
N ALA A 77 -6.23 -3.02 3.11
CA ALA A 77 -5.08 -3.87 2.86
C ALA A 77 -5.21 -5.22 3.60
N TYR A 78 -5.69 -5.18 4.84
CA TYR A 78 -5.97 -6.37 5.64
C TYR A 78 -7.08 -7.22 5.00
N ARG A 79 -8.20 -6.61 4.58
CA ARG A 79 -9.30 -7.30 3.89
C ARG A 79 -8.84 -7.98 2.60
N GLN A 80 -8.02 -7.29 1.80
CA GLN A 80 -7.46 -7.80 0.54
C GLN A 80 -6.28 -8.75 0.73
N ARG A 81 -5.83 -8.98 1.98
CA ARG A 81 -4.62 -9.74 2.29
C ARG A 81 -3.40 -9.22 1.53
N ALA A 82 -3.33 -7.91 1.34
CA ALA A 82 -2.16 -7.22 0.82
C ALA A 82 -1.09 -7.14 1.91
N ARG A 83 0.18 -7.24 1.51
CA ARG A 83 1.33 -6.99 2.36
C ARG A 83 1.51 -5.49 2.51
N LEU A 84 1.91 -5.02 3.68
CA LEU A 84 2.14 -3.60 3.93
C LEU A 84 3.62 -3.32 4.21
N ALA A 85 4.14 -2.31 3.53
CA ALA A 85 5.42 -1.71 3.86
C ALA A 85 5.20 -0.21 4.04
N LEU A 86 5.79 0.35 5.09
CA LEU A 86 5.73 1.76 5.40
C LEU A 86 7.14 2.32 5.39
N LEU A 87 7.25 3.53 4.86
CA LEU A 87 8.47 4.30 4.84
C LEU A 87 8.16 5.70 5.37
N THR A 88 8.71 6.05 6.52
CA THR A 88 8.54 7.38 7.08
C THR A 88 9.77 8.21 6.77
N ALA A 89 9.58 9.36 6.13
CA ALA A 89 10.61 10.38 6.01
C ALA A 89 10.58 11.24 7.30
N SER A 90 11.26 10.79 8.36
CA SER A 90 11.44 11.52 9.63
C SER A 90 12.87 11.38 10.19
N GLY A 91 13.48 12.47 10.67
CA GLY A 91 14.88 12.52 11.13
C GLY A 91 15.91 12.67 10.01
N ASP A 92 17.07 12.02 10.15
CA ASP A 92 18.16 12.10 9.15
C ASP A 92 18.09 10.99 8.08
N LYS A 93 17.31 9.92 8.32
CA LYS A 93 17.25 8.74 7.45
C LYS A 93 15.84 8.18 7.33
N PRO A 94 15.45 7.65 6.15
CA PRO A 94 14.17 6.95 5.98
C PRO A 94 14.02 5.79 6.96
N GLN A 95 12.85 5.70 7.60
CA GLN A 95 12.54 4.65 8.58
C GLN A 95 11.55 3.65 8.00
N TRP A 96 11.96 2.39 7.89
CA TRP A 96 11.11 1.30 7.38
C TRP A 96 10.33 0.61 8.50
N GLN A 97 9.06 0.32 8.21
CA GLN A 97 8.27 -0.67 8.96
C GLN A 97 7.62 -1.64 7.98
N ARG A 98 7.84 -2.93 8.17
CA ARG A 98 7.40 -3.96 7.22
C ARG A 98 6.53 -4.97 7.94
N HIS A 99 5.29 -5.09 7.50
CA HIS A 99 4.32 -5.98 8.10
C HIS A 99 3.90 -7.06 7.11
N GLY A 100 3.77 -8.30 7.61
CA GLY A 100 3.16 -9.39 6.86
C GLY A 100 1.64 -9.18 6.73
N LEU A 101 0.90 -10.27 6.54
CA LEU A 101 -0.55 -10.24 6.30
C LEU A 101 -1.43 -9.79 7.50
N LYS A 102 -0.84 -9.55 8.68
CA LYS A 102 -1.53 -9.14 9.91
C LYS A 102 -1.09 -7.74 10.36
N ALA A 103 -1.22 -6.75 9.47
CA ALA A 103 -0.62 -5.44 9.66
C ALA A 103 -1.47 -4.45 10.46
N SER A 104 -2.81 -4.46 10.35
CA SER A 104 -3.66 -3.36 10.88
C SER A 104 -3.42 -3.04 12.37
N ALA A 105 -3.58 -4.01 13.29
CA ALA A 105 -3.38 -3.75 14.72
C ALA A 105 -1.92 -3.39 15.11
N ALA A 106 -0.93 -3.91 14.39
CA ALA A 106 0.48 -3.65 14.67
C ALA A 106 0.94 -2.24 14.23
N LEU A 107 0.15 -1.59 13.36
CA LEU A 107 0.46 -0.27 12.82
C LEU A 107 -0.17 0.88 13.60
N GLN A 108 -1.06 0.58 14.56
CA GLN A 108 -1.69 1.59 15.41
C GLN A 108 -0.67 2.48 16.16
N PRO A 109 0.39 1.93 16.80
CA PRO A 109 1.38 2.75 17.49
C PRO A 109 2.17 3.65 16.53
N TRP A 110 2.49 3.16 15.33
CA TRP A 110 3.14 3.96 14.30
C TRP A 110 2.25 5.09 13.81
N LEU A 111 0.96 4.80 13.57
CA LEU A 111 -0.03 5.80 13.18
C LEU A 111 -0.16 6.91 14.23
N GLN A 112 -0.08 6.56 15.53
CA GLN A 112 -0.10 7.54 16.61
C GLN A 112 1.18 8.39 16.64
N ALA A 113 2.34 7.78 16.40
CA ALA A 113 3.64 8.45 16.36
C ALA A 113 3.87 9.33 15.12
N LEU A 114 3.03 9.22 14.09
CA LEU A 114 3.07 10.12 12.92
C LEU A 114 2.93 11.58 13.36
N GLY A 115 3.89 12.40 12.92
CA GLY A 115 3.98 13.83 13.24
C GLY A 115 4.97 14.20 14.35
N ALA A 116 5.63 13.22 14.98
CA ALA A 116 6.61 13.46 16.05
C ALA A 116 8.05 13.76 15.59
N GLY A 117 8.30 13.89 14.28
CA GLY A 117 9.66 14.00 13.71
C GLY A 117 9.88 15.27 12.87
N GLY A 118 11.13 15.70 12.73
CA GLY A 118 11.54 16.79 11.84
C GLY A 118 12.29 16.29 10.61
N GLY A 119 12.25 17.08 9.52
CA GLY A 119 13.41 17.36 8.65
C GLY A 119 13.96 16.34 7.65
N THR A 120 13.46 15.11 7.49
CA THR A 120 14.05 14.21 6.48
C THR A 120 13.78 14.68 5.05
N PRO A 121 14.78 14.63 4.16
CA PRO A 121 14.55 14.86 2.74
C PRO A 121 13.70 13.71 2.16
N LEU A 122 12.43 13.99 1.87
CA LEU A 122 11.54 13.14 1.07
C LEU A 122 12.21 12.56 -0.21
N PRO A 123 13.11 13.26 -0.92
CA PRO A 123 13.87 12.68 -2.04
C PRO A 123 14.66 11.42 -1.69
N ALA A 124 15.31 11.38 -0.53
CA ALA A 124 16.08 10.22 -0.10
C ALA A 124 15.17 9.01 0.18
N ALA A 125 14.00 9.24 0.77
CA ALA A 125 13.01 8.21 1.01
C ALA A 125 12.45 7.64 -0.31
N LEU A 126 12.15 8.51 -1.28
CA LEU A 126 11.66 8.09 -2.60
C LEU A 126 12.71 7.25 -3.35
N GLU A 127 13.98 7.65 -3.33
CA GLU A 127 15.04 6.91 -4.00
C GLU A 127 15.31 5.55 -3.31
N GLU A 128 15.26 5.50 -1.99
CA GLU A 128 15.38 4.25 -1.24
C GLU A 128 14.19 3.30 -1.52
N ALA A 129 12.97 3.84 -1.56
CA ALA A 129 11.77 3.11 -1.95
C ALA A 129 11.90 2.54 -3.37
N ARG A 130 12.38 3.35 -4.33
CA ARG A 130 12.59 2.94 -5.72
C ARG A 130 13.52 1.73 -5.82
N HIS A 131 14.68 1.80 -5.17
CA HIS A 131 15.64 0.68 -5.13
C HIS A 131 15.03 -0.58 -4.52
N TRP A 132 14.28 -0.42 -3.43
CA TRP A 132 13.64 -1.54 -2.75
C TRP A 132 12.56 -2.20 -3.62
N LEU A 133 11.71 -1.42 -4.28
CA LEU A 133 10.69 -1.91 -5.21
C LEU A 133 11.32 -2.66 -6.40
N LEU A 134 12.36 -2.10 -7.02
CA LEU A 134 13.08 -2.76 -8.12
C LEU A 134 13.68 -4.11 -7.70
N ALA A 135 14.34 -4.16 -6.54
CA ALA A 135 14.89 -5.39 -6.00
C ALA A 135 13.79 -6.42 -5.70
N ARG A 136 12.64 -5.96 -5.20
CA ARG A 136 11.49 -6.81 -4.88
C ARG A 136 10.80 -7.36 -6.12
N SER A 137 10.62 -6.55 -7.16
CA SER A 137 10.04 -7.00 -8.44
C SER A 137 10.89 -8.09 -9.10
N LYS A 138 12.22 -8.00 -8.99
CA LYS A 138 13.13 -9.07 -9.45
C LYS A 138 12.95 -10.37 -8.67
N ARG A 139 12.70 -10.28 -7.35
CA ARG A 139 12.52 -11.47 -6.48
C ARG A 139 11.12 -12.07 -6.56
N LEU A 140 10.10 -11.25 -6.80
CA LEU A 140 8.69 -11.62 -6.79
C LEU A 140 7.98 -11.04 -8.04
N PRO A 141 8.24 -11.60 -9.24
CA PRO A 141 7.75 -11.03 -10.51
C PRO A 141 6.23 -11.11 -10.68
N LEU A 142 5.55 -11.96 -9.90
CA LEU A 142 4.09 -12.10 -9.90
C LEU A 142 3.40 -11.22 -8.84
N GLU A 143 4.15 -10.46 -8.03
CA GLU A 143 3.59 -9.59 -7.00
C GLU A 143 3.21 -8.24 -7.60
N THR A 144 1.97 -7.81 -7.41
CA THR A 144 1.52 -6.48 -7.83
C THR A 144 1.87 -5.47 -6.74
N GLN A 145 2.62 -4.44 -7.11
CA GLN A 145 3.06 -3.39 -6.20
C GLN A 145 2.27 -2.10 -6.46
N ARG A 146 1.85 -1.44 -5.38
CA ARG A 146 1.22 -0.13 -5.40
C ARG A 146 1.88 0.77 -4.35
N CYS A 147 2.01 2.05 -4.65
CA CYS A 147 2.59 3.02 -3.75
C CYS A 147 1.61 4.17 -3.46
N LEU A 148 1.52 4.55 -2.19
CA LEU A 148 0.83 5.74 -1.73
C LEU A 148 1.87 6.68 -1.12
N VAL A 149 1.97 7.91 -1.62
CA VAL A 149 2.88 8.93 -1.09
C VAL A 149 2.04 10.03 -0.45
N LEU A 150 2.25 10.32 0.83
CA LEU A 150 1.60 11.41 1.56
C LEU A 150 2.63 12.51 1.83
N THR A 151 2.36 13.73 1.38
CA THR A 151 3.25 14.89 1.59
C THR A 151 2.49 16.20 1.62
N ASP A 152 3.03 17.21 2.29
CA ASP A 152 2.53 18.59 2.25
C ASP A 152 3.21 19.45 1.17
N GLY A 153 3.90 18.81 0.23
CA GLY A 153 4.49 19.45 -0.95
C GLY A 153 5.71 20.32 -0.67
N ARG A 154 6.27 20.29 0.55
CA ARG A 154 7.42 21.14 0.92
C ARG A 154 8.77 20.58 0.47
N LEU A 155 8.82 20.02 -0.73
CA LEU A 155 10.08 19.70 -1.38
C LEU A 155 10.81 20.99 -1.78
N GLN A 156 12.13 20.99 -1.66
CA GLN A 156 12.98 21.96 -2.35
C GLN A 156 13.00 21.60 -3.84
N GLN A 157 12.80 22.59 -4.72
CA GLN A 157 12.59 22.41 -6.17
C GLN A 157 13.77 21.78 -6.93
N GLU A 158 14.93 21.63 -6.30
CA GLU A 158 16.17 21.21 -6.97
C GLU A 158 16.37 19.69 -7.03
N ALA A 159 15.53 18.90 -6.37
CA ALA A 159 15.68 17.45 -6.37
C ALA A 159 15.14 16.85 -7.68
N GLN A 160 16.04 16.31 -8.53
CA GLN A 160 15.64 15.47 -9.65
C GLN A 160 15.18 14.11 -9.13
N LEU A 161 13.90 13.81 -9.29
CA LEU A 161 13.29 12.56 -8.85
C LEU A 161 13.06 11.62 -10.03
N GLN A 162 13.23 10.33 -9.76
CA GLN A 162 12.90 9.27 -10.70
C GLN A 162 11.52 8.68 -10.36
N PRO A 163 10.72 8.29 -11.36
CA PRO A 163 9.47 7.57 -11.13
C PRO A 163 9.66 6.28 -10.32
N LEU A 164 8.68 5.97 -9.49
CA LEU A 164 8.62 4.68 -8.81
C LEU A 164 8.21 3.59 -9.82
N PRO A 165 8.77 2.37 -9.75
CA PRO A 165 8.52 1.31 -10.72
C PRO A 165 7.18 0.59 -10.49
N CYS A 166 6.15 1.32 -10.04
CA CYS A 166 4.83 0.79 -9.71
C CYS A 166 3.73 1.86 -9.84
N SER A 167 2.47 1.43 -9.83
CA SER A 167 1.33 2.34 -9.75
C SER A 167 1.44 3.17 -8.47
N THR A 168 1.48 4.49 -8.61
CA THR A 168 1.75 5.42 -7.51
C THR A 168 0.65 6.47 -7.44
N LEU A 169 0.09 6.66 -6.25
CA LEU A 169 -0.83 7.73 -5.91
C LEU A 169 -0.14 8.68 -4.93
N LEU A 170 -0.09 9.96 -5.26
CA LEU A 170 0.36 11.03 -4.40
C LEU A 170 -0.84 11.76 -3.81
N VAL A 171 -0.89 11.80 -2.48
CA VAL A 171 -1.90 12.51 -1.70
C VAL A 171 -1.28 13.77 -1.11
N ASP A 172 -1.80 14.90 -1.56
CA ASP A 172 -1.44 16.22 -1.10
C ASP A 172 -2.16 16.56 0.20
N MET A 173 -1.39 16.89 1.22
CA MET A 173 -1.84 17.27 2.56
C MET A 173 -1.81 18.79 2.78
N GLU A 174 -1.60 19.60 1.73
CA GLU A 174 -1.54 21.06 1.80
C GLU A 174 -2.91 21.70 2.09
N MET A 175 -3.18 22.01 3.36
CA MET A 175 -4.42 22.69 3.80
C MET A 175 -4.29 24.23 3.84
N ALA A 176 -3.38 24.83 3.08
CA ALA A 176 -3.17 26.28 3.07
C ALA A 176 -4.25 27.01 2.26
N ALA A 177 -4.64 28.22 2.70
CA ALA A 177 -5.62 29.06 2.00
C ALA A 177 -5.19 29.43 0.56
N VAL A 178 -3.88 29.50 0.33
CA VAL A 178 -3.27 29.62 -1.00
C VAL A 178 -2.37 28.42 -1.21
N ARG A 179 -2.69 27.59 -2.21
CA ARG A 179 -1.95 26.38 -2.55
C ARG A 179 -0.72 26.73 -3.38
N VAL A 180 0.45 26.22 -3.00
CA VAL A 180 1.70 26.46 -3.74
C VAL A 180 1.85 25.50 -4.93
N GLY A 181 1.11 24.38 -4.95
CA GLY A 181 1.03 23.48 -6.10
C GLY A 181 2.25 22.56 -6.30
N ARG A 182 3.14 22.50 -5.32
CA ARG A 182 4.39 21.70 -5.40
C ARG A 182 4.15 20.19 -5.37
N ALA A 183 3.11 19.75 -4.66
CA ALA A 183 2.73 18.34 -4.63
C ALA A 183 2.28 17.83 -6.01
N GLN A 184 1.66 18.68 -6.82
CA GLN A 184 1.29 18.35 -8.19
C GLN A 184 2.53 18.20 -9.09
N GLN A 185 3.49 19.13 -9.00
CA GLN A 185 4.76 19.03 -9.72
C GLN A 185 5.53 17.77 -9.34
N LEU A 186 5.51 17.40 -8.05
CA LEU A 186 6.10 16.16 -7.56
C LEU A 186 5.39 14.93 -8.14
N ALA A 187 4.06 14.93 -8.22
CA ALA A 187 3.31 13.84 -8.83
C ALA A 187 3.65 13.68 -10.31
N GLU A 188 3.79 14.79 -11.04
CA GLU A 188 4.24 14.81 -12.44
C GLU A 188 5.64 14.21 -12.58
N GLN A 189 6.61 14.59 -11.76
CA GLN A 189 7.97 14.02 -11.78
C GLN A 189 8.00 12.52 -11.47
N LEU A 190 7.13 12.07 -10.56
CA LEU A 190 7.05 10.66 -10.16
C LEU A 190 6.19 9.80 -11.10
N HIS A 191 5.56 10.40 -12.12
CA HIS A 191 4.51 9.77 -12.94
C HIS A 191 3.40 9.17 -12.07
N ALA A 192 3.05 9.85 -10.98
CA ALA A 192 2.04 9.45 -10.02
C ALA A 192 0.69 10.11 -10.32
N GLU A 193 -0.39 9.42 -9.98
CA GLU A 193 -1.71 10.05 -9.92
C GLU A 193 -1.72 11.06 -8.75
N TYR A 194 -2.30 12.24 -8.98
CA TYR A 194 -2.44 13.27 -7.94
C TYR A 194 -3.86 13.29 -7.38
N ARG A 195 -3.98 13.32 -6.05
CA ARG A 195 -5.23 13.58 -5.34
C ARG A 195 -4.98 14.50 -4.14
N HIS A 196 -5.92 15.39 -3.87
CA HIS A 196 -5.90 16.20 -2.66
C HIS A 196 -6.56 15.45 -1.50
N ILE A 197 -6.06 15.59 -0.27
CA ILE A 197 -6.57 14.84 0.89
C ILE A 197 -8.07 15.04 1.14
N GLU A 198 -8.59 16.24 0.84
CA GLU A 198 -10.02 16.57 0.95
C GLU A 198 -10.92 15.72 0.04
N GLN A 199 -10.39 15.18 -1.06
CA GLN A 199 -11.16 14.33 -1.98
C GLN A 199 -11.47 12.96 -1.37
N PHE A 200 -10.78 12.58 -0.28
CA PHE A 200 -11.02 11.34 0.45
C PHE A 200 -11.95 11.53 1.65
N SER A 201 -12.35 12.77 1.97
CA SER A 201 -13.18 13.08 3.15
C SER A 201 -14.67 12.72 3.01
N VAL A 202 -15.05 11.99 1.96
CA VAL A 202 -16.45 11.70 1.64
C VAL A 202 -16.81 10.26 2.02
N VAL A 203 -16.74 9.91 3.31
CA VAL A 203 -17.60 8.87 3.90
C VAL A 203 -17.78 9.19 5.38
N ASN A 204 -18.93 9.79 5.72
CA ASN A 204 -19.52 9.69 7.05
C ASN A 204 -20.38 8.43 7.11
#